data_AF-A0AA91PYH6-F1
#
_entry.id   AF-A0AA91PYH6-F1
#
_cell.length_a   1.000
_cell.length_b   1.000
_cell.length_c   1.000
_cell.angle_alpha   90.00
_cell.angle_beta   90.00
_cell.angle_gamma   90.00
#
_symmetry.space_group_name_H-M   'P 1'
#
loop_
_entity.id
_entity.type
_entity.pdbx_description
1 polymer ?
#
loop_
_entity_poly.entity_id
_entity_poly.type
_entity_poly.pdbx_seq_one_letter_code
_entity_poly.pdbx_strand_id
1 'polypeptide(L)'
;MIPPETVARVFQEVAFKRSGTRMSAKSLALSTEYIRLFVEEAILRSNAQRLAEDSPTVIDGIDNIQEENEANESFEEENERGSGVSTQIPTDLASDTLDTRQLASVAGLLVLDF
;
A
#
# COMPACT_ATOMS: atom_id res chain seq x y z
N MET A 1 4.62 21.76 5.34
CA MET A 1 3.38 22.11 6.09
C MET A 1 2.40 22.76 5.13
N ILE A 2 1.10 22.50 5.31
CA ILE A 2 0.05 23.13 4.50
C ILE A 2 -0.08 24.61 4.93
N PRO A 3 -0.02 25.59 4.01
CA PRO A 3 -0.22 26.99 4.37
C PRO A 3 -1.62 27.23 4.97
N PRO A 4 -1.75 27.95 6.10
CA PRO A 4 -3.05 28.23 6.72
C PRO A 4 -4.03 28.92 5.77
N GLU A 5 -3.54 29.75 4.85
CA GLU A 5 -4.35 30.44 3.85
C GLU A 5 -5.06 29.46 2.92
N THR A 6 -4.42 28.32 2.62
CA THR A 6 -5.02 27.27 1.78
C THR A 6 -6.19 26.62 2.52
N VAL A 7 -6.01 26.27 3.79
CA VAL A 7 -7.08 25.70 4.62
C VAL A 7 -8.24 26.68 4.79
N ALA A 8 -7.93 27.97 4.97
CA ALA A 8 -8.94 29.02 5.07
C ALA A 8 -9.79 29.13 3.80
N ARG A 9 -9.16 29.04 2.61
CA ARG A 9 -9.89 29.03 1.33
C ARG A 9 -10.78 27.80 1.19
N VAL A 10 -10.26 26.61 1.52
CA VAL A 10 -11.06 25.37 1.49
C VAL A 10 -12.31 25.51 2.36
N PHE A 11 -12.18 26.06 3.57
CA PHE A 11 -13.34 26.26 4.42
C PHE A 11 -14.33 27.30 3.89
N GLN A 12 -13.83 28.38 3.28
CA GLN A 12 -14.68 29.41 2.72
C GLN A 12 -15.43 28.96 1.45
N GLU A 13 -14.80 28.12 0.63
CA GLU A 13 -15.34 27.65 -0.64
C GLU A 13 -16.20 26.39 -0.49
N VAL A 14 -15.83 25.47 0.42
CA VAL A 14 -16.40 24.11 0.48
C VAL A 14 -17.15 23.85 1.79
N ALA A 15 -16.62 24.29 2.94
CA ALA A 15 -17.17 23.90 4.25
C ALA A 15 -18.29 24.83 4.74
N PHE A 16 -18.13 26.14 4.56
CA PHE A 16 -19.07 27.12 5.10
C PHE A 16 -20.27 27.31 4.18
N LYS A 17 -21.45 26.90 4.67
CA LYS A 17 -22.73 27.09 3.97
C LYS A 17 -23.13 28.57 3.80
N ARG A 18 -22.59 29.47 4.62
CA ARG A 18 -22.88 30.90 4.59
C ARG A 18 -21.61 31.67 4.23
N SER A 19 -21.70 32.57 3.25
CA SER A 19 -20.57 33.37 2.76
C SER A 19 -19.98 34.33 3.80
N GLY A 20 -20.76 34.72 4.81
CA GLY A 20 -20.32 35.58 5.92
C GLY A 20 -19.61 34.85 7.07
N THR A 21 -19.60 33.51 7.08
CA THR A 21 -18.92 32.76 8.14
C THR A 21 -17.42 33.03 8.09
N ARG A 22 -16.82 33.26 9.26
CA ARG A 22 -15.38 33.48 9.42
C ARG A 22 -14.88 32.62 10.56
N MET A 23 -13.59 32.33 10.53
CA MET A 23 -12.92 31.53 11.54
C MET A 23 -11.74 32.29 12.13
N SER A 24 -11.50 32.12 13.42
CA SER A 24 -10.36 32.75 14.10
C SER A 24 -9.03 32.16 13.63
N ALA A 25 -7.96 32.94 13.70
CA ALA A 25 -6.61 32.46 13.35
C ALA A 25 -6.17 31.26 14.21
N LYS A 26 -6.55 31.22 15.49
CA LYS A 26 -6.23 30.08 16.38
C LYS A 26 -6.96 28.81 15.97
N SER A 27 -8.24 28.92 15.61
CA SER A 27 -9.03 27.80 15.09
C SER A 27 -8.52 27.32 13.74
N LEU A 28 -8.07 28.24 12.88
CA LEU A 28 -7.43 27.90 11.60
C LEU A 28 -6.13 27.12 11.81
N ALA A 29 -5.29 27.56 12.74
CA ALA A 29 -4.05 26.87 13.08
C ALA A 29 -4.32 25.44 13.58
N LEU A 30 -5.26 25.27 14.52
CA LEU A 30 -5.65 23.94 15.00
C LEU A 30 -6.20 23.05 13.89
N SER A 31 -7.06 23.59 13.03
CA SER A 31 -7.60 22.85 11.89
C SER A 31 -6.52 22.43 10.89
N THR A 32 -5.49 23.26 10.71
CA THR A 32 -4.32 22.94 9.87
C THR A 32 -3.55 21.76 10.44
N GLU A 33 -3.35 21.72 11.76
CA GLU A 33 -2.73 20.57 12.43
C GLU A 33 -3.60 19.30 12.34
N TYR A 34 -4.93 19.41 12.44
CA TYR A 34 -5.81 18.24 12.27
C TYR A 34 -5.76 17.65 10.86
N ILE A 35 -5.76 18.51 9.83
CA ILE A 35 -5.59 18.04 8.44
C ILE A 35 -4.24 17.36 8.27
N ARG A 36 -3.19 17.89 8.89
CA ARG A 36 -1.86 17.28 8.87
C ARG A 36 -1.89 15.88 9.50
N LEU A 37 -2.43 15.75 10.70
CA LEU A 37 -2.53 14.47 11.40
C LEU A 37 -3.35 13.46 10.58
N PHE A 38 -4.47 13.90 9.99
CA PHE A 38 -5.28 13.05 9.11
C PHE A 38 -4.47 12.51 7.92
N VAL A 39 -3.71 13.36 7.24
CA VAL A 39 -2.90 12.95 6.08
C VAL A 39 -1.76 12.04 6.49
N GLU A 40 -1.05 12.35 7.58
CA GLU A 40 0.01 11.49 8.11
C GLU A 40 -0.53 10.10 8.43
N GLU A 41 -1.71 10.04 9.06
CA GLU A 41 -2.30 8.78 9.49
C GLU A 41 -2.88 7.96 8.33
N ALA A 42 -3.44 8.62 7.32
CA ALA A 42 -3.82 7.98 6.07
C ALA A 42 -2.62 7.29 5.41
N ILE A 43 -1.47 7.97 5.34
CA ILE A 43 -0.24 7.44 4.72
C ILE A 43 0.31 6.28 5.54
N LEU A 44 0.42 6.43 6.86
CA LEU A 44 0.98 5.40 7.74
C LEU A 44 0.17 4.10 7.66
N ARG A 45 -1.16 4.19 7.70
CA ARG A 45 -2.04 3.01 7.62
C ARG A 45 -2.04 2.38 6.23
N SER A 46 -2.05 3.20 5.18
CA SER A 46 -1.94 2.68 3.80
C SER A 46 -0.61 1.94 3.59
N ASN A 47 0.47 2.47 4.17
CA ASN A 47 1.77 1.81 4.11
C ASN A 47 1.84 0.54 4.96
N ALA A 48 1.21 0.53 6.14
CA ALA A 48 1.07 -0.68 6.93
C ALA A 48 0.30 -1.77 6.17
N GLN A 49 -0.77 -1.40 5.46
CA GLN A 49 -1.52 -2.31 4.60
C GLN A 49 -0.67 -2.88 3.47
N ARG A 50 0.11 -2.03 2.78
CA ARG A 50 1.05 -2.46 1.73
C ARG A 50 2.03 -3.51 2.25
N LEU A 51 2.65 -3.25 3.40
CA LEU A 51 3.60 -4.17 4.02
C LEU A 51 2.95 -5.49 4.48
N ALA A 52 1.67 -5.47 4.85
CA ALA A 52 0.93 -6.67 5.21
C ALA A 52 0.60 -7.53 3.97
N GLU A 53 0.23 -6.90 2.85
CA GLU A 53 0.00 -7.57 1.56
C GLU A 53 1.28 -8.19 0.99
N ASP A 54 2.43 -7.56 1.23
CA ASP A 54 3.76 -8.06 0.81
C ASP A 54 4.24 -9.27 1.64
N SER A 55 3.54 -9.67 2.71
CA SER A 55 3.90 -10.90 3.43
C SER A 55 3.63 -12.12 2.54
N PRO A 56 4.65 -12.95 2.22
CA PRO A 56 4.50 -14.02 1.26
C PRO A 56 3.55 -15.07 1.82
N THR A 57 2.30 -15.06 1.33
CA THR A 57 1.47 -16.26 1.39
C THR A 57 2.13 -17.27 0.47
N VAL A 58 2.69 -18.29 1.12
CA VAL A 58 3.13 -19.57 0.56
C VAL A 58 2.44 -19.85 -0.78
N ILE A 59 3.28 -19.99 -1.80
CA ILE A 59 2.98 -20.44 -3.17
C ILE A 59 1.85 -21.47 -3.14
N ASP A 60 0.65 -21.04 -3.54
CA ASP A 60 -0.49 -21.92 -3.74
C ASP A 60 -0.21 -22.76 -5.00
N GLY A 61 0.17 -24.03 -4.82
CA GLY A 61 0.14 -25.00 -5.91
C GLY A 61 1.38 -25.86 -6.19
N ILE A 62 2.40 -25.90 -5.32
CA ILE A 62 3.42 -26.97 -5.41
C ILE A 62 3.39 -27.79 -4.13
N ASP A 63 2.52 -28.81 -4.15
CA ASP A 63 2.62 -29.98 -3.29
C ASP A 63 3.93 -30.69 -3.65
N ASN A 64 4.98 -30.44 -2.86
CA ASN A 64 6.24 -31.16 -2.99
C ASN A 64 6.06 -32.54 -2.34
N ILE A 65 5.30 -33.41 -3.01
CA ILE A 65 5.27 -34.85 -2.71
C ILE A 65 6.66 -35.36 -3.12
N GLN A 66 7.61 -35.32 -2.19
CA GLN A 66 8.82 -36.11 -2.31
C GLN A 66 8.40 -37.57 -2.05
N GLU A 67 7.95 -38.24 -3.12
CA GLU A 67 7.89 -39.69 -3.16
C GLU A 67 9.27 -40.24 -2.81
N GLU A 68 9.31 -41.05 -1.76
CA GLU A 68 10.41 -41.95 -1.46
C GLU A 68 10.68 -42.80 -2.71
N ASN A 69 11.85 -42.63 -3.33
CA ASN A 69 12.40 -43.62 -4.25
C ASN A 69 13.88 -43.82 -3.92
N GLU A 70 14.13 -44.85 -3.13
CA GLU A 70 15.39 -45.59 -3.14
C GLU A 70 15.62 -46.12 -4.56
N ALA A 71 16.61 -45.59 -5.28
CA ALA A 71 17.22 -46.32 -6.38
C ALA A 71 18.66 -45.85 -6.59
N ASN A 72 19.51 -46.86 -6.48
CA ASN A 72 20.95 -46.87 -6.68
C ASN A 72 21.29 -46.75 -8.18
N GLU A 73 22.53 -46.33 -8.44
CA GLU A 73 23.34 -46.55 -9.66
C GLU A 73 23.46 -45.48 -10.77
N SER A 74 24.73 -45.05 -10.88
CA SER A 74 25.55 -44.80 -12.09
C SER A 74 25.41 -43.50 -12.87
N PHE A 75 26.54 -42.81 -12.95
CA PHE A 75 26.87 -41.73 -13.89
C PHE A 75 26.97 -42.28 -15.32
N GLU A 76 26.42 -41.55 -16.31
CA GLU A 76 27.04 -41.31 -17.62
C GLU A 76 26.32 -40.15 -18.36
N GLU A 77 27.10 -39.35 -19.07
CA GLU A 77 26.74 -38.13 -19.82
C GLU A 77 25.98 -38.43 -21.12
N GLU A 78 25.03 -37.57 -21.52
CA GLU A 78 25.06 -36.79 -22.78
C GLU A 78 23.70 -36.18 -23.16
N ASN A 79 23.76 -34.92 -23.60
CA ASN A 79 22.86 -34.22 -24.53
C ASN A 79 21.33 -34.22 -24.32
N GLU A 80 20.78 -33.05 -23.99
CA GLU A 80 19.80 -32.39 -24.88
C GLU A 80 19.61 -30.92 -24.50
N ARG A 81 19.89 -30.03 -25.47
CA ARG A 81 19.62 -28.59 -25.40
C ARG A 81 18.11 -28.35 -25.46
N GLY A 82 17.45 -28.50 -24.33
CA GLY A 82 16.12 -27.93 -24.11
C GLY A 82 16.26 -26.41 -23.96
N SER A 83 16.11 -25.68 -25.07
CA SER A 83 15.92 -24.22 -25.07
C SER A 83 14.55 -23.89 -24.46
N GLY A 84 14.41 -24.11 -23.15
CA GLY A 84 13.33 -23.55 -22.37
C GLY A 84 13.56 -22.05 -22.29
N VAL A 85 12.83 -21.28 -23.10
CA VAL A 85 12.65 -19.85 -22.85
C VAL A 85 11.91 -19.77 -21.52
N SER A 86 12.69 -19.68 -20.45
CA SER A 86 12.22 -19.29 -19.14
C SER A 86 11.86 -17.81 -19.28
N THR A 87 10.62 -17.51 -19.67
CA THR A 87 10.00 -16.25 -19.27
C THR A 87 9.74 -16.36 -17.77
N GLN A 88 10.81 -16.32 -16.98
CA GLN A 88 10.75 -15.85 -15.61
C GLN A 88 10.24 -14.41 -15.72
N ILE A 89 8.93 -14.27 -15.59
CA ILE A 89 8.34 -13.01 -15.13
C ILE A 89 9.07 -12.72 -13.83
N PRO A 90 9.80 -11.60 -13.72
CA PRO A 90 10.41 -11.24 -12.46
C PRO A 90 9.26 -11.06 -11.46
N THR A 91 9.13 -12.00 -10.52
CA THR A 91 8.34 -11.83 -9.29
C THR A 91 9.13 -11.02 -8.26
N ASP A 92 10.05 -10.19 -8.72
CA ASP A 92 10.58 -9.08 -7.94
C ASP A 92 9.71 -7.89 -8.30
N LEU A 93 8.84 -7.47 -7.37
CA LEU A 93 8.40 -6.07 -7.22
C LEU A 93 7.40 -6.06 -6.06
N ALA A 94 7.91 -6.27 -4.84
CA ALA A 94 7.32 -5.59 -3.70
C ALA A 94 7.31 -4.11 -4.07
N SER A 95 6.13 -3.61 -4.46
CA SER A 95 6.01 -2.27 -5.01
C SER A 95 6.29 -1.30 -3.87
N ASP A 96 7.39 -0.54 -3.95
CA ASP A 96 7.67 0.57 -3.03
C ASP A 96 6.74 1.79 -3.28
N THR A 97 5.73 1.61 -4.14
CA THR A 97 4.71 2.60 -4.42
C THR A 97 3.43 2.31 -3.65
N LEU A 98 2.85 3.36 -3.08
CA LEU A 98 1.51 3.34 -2.50
C LEU A 98 0.48 3.51 -3.61
N ASP A 99 -0.36 2.50 -3.82
CA ASP A 99 -1.46 2.53 -4.78
C ASP A 99 -2.79 2.85 -4.10
N THR A 100 -3.73 3.36 -4.90
CA THR A 100 -5.11 3.67 -4.57
C THR A 100 -5.85 2.54 -3.85
N ARG A 101 -5.50 1.27 -4.12
CA ARG A 101 -6.08 0.11 -3.43
C ARG A 101 -5.80 0.11 -1.93
N GLN A 102 -4.57 0.42 -1.52
CA GLN A 102 -4.15 0.40 -0.12
C GLN A 102 -4.76 1.58 0.65
N LEU A 103 -4.91 2.73 0.00
CA LEU A 103 -5.61 3.86 0.60
C LEU A 103 -7.12 3.58 0.73
N ALA A 104 -7.72 2.96 -0.27
CA ALA A 104 -9.14 2.63 -0.27
C ALA A 104 -9.51 1.61 0.81
N SER A 105 -8.66 0.61 1.07
CA SER A 105 -8.92 -0.39 2.11
C SER A 105 -8.90 0.19 3.53
N VAL A 106 -8.08 1.22 3.79
CA VAL A 106 -8.01 1.86 5.11
C VAL A 106 -8.96 3.06 5.26
N ALA A 107 -9.52 3.57 4.16
CA ALA A 107 -10.35 4.78 4.16
C ALA A 107 -11.58 4.67 5.09
N GLY A 108 -12.24 3.51 5.13
CA GLY A 108 -13.40 3.30 6.00
C GLY A 108 -13.06 3.40 7.49
N LEU A 109 -11.93 2.81 7.89
CA LEU A 109 -11.43 2.90 9.27
C LEU A 109 -10.96 4.33 9.58
N LEU A 110 -10.27 4.97 8.64
CA LEU A 110 -9.77 6.34 8.80
C LEU A 110 -10.91 7.35 9.02
N VAL A 111 -12.05 7.17 8.35
CA VAL A 111 -13.23 8.04 8.53
C VAL A 111 -13.90 7.85 9.89
N LEU A 112 -13.81 6.67 10.51
CA LEU A 112 -14.40 6.42 11.82
C LEU A 112 -13.62 7.09 12.97
N ASP A 113 -12.32 7.32 12.76
CA ASP A 113 -11.43 7.90 13.78
C ASP A 113 -11.50 9.43 13.84
N PHE A 114 -12.18 10.09 12.90
CA PHE A 114 -12.29 11.55 12.76
C PHE A 114 -13.75 12.03 12.73
#